data_AF-A0A8S9V322-F1
#
_entry.id   AF-A0A8S9V322-F1
#
_cell.length_a   1.000
_cell.length_b   1.000
_cell.length_c   1.000
_cell.angle_alpha   90.00
_cell.angle_beta   90.00
_cell.angle_gamma   90.00
#
_symmetry.space_group_name_H-M   'P 1'
#
loop_
_entity.id
_entity.type
_entity.pdbx_description
1 polymer ?
#
loop_
_entity_poly.entity_id
_entity_poly.type
_entity_poly.pdbx_seq_one_letter_code
_entity_poly.pdbx_strand_id
1 'polypeptide(L)'
;MQLQRLEKIGDSSVIGTTTTSFPLTRRSLMNAFPNLFYDSTVRSMESRSYRVVQKLLDQHLVMHGSVRFDWDYCTSRIGRIYSEIDMMSSLLELLGNIEDVSFVFKGARRRRTADPLGW
;
A
#
# COMPACT_ATOMS: atom_id res chain seq x y z
N MET A 1 -10.21 -4.59 -4.98
CA MET A 1 -9.25 -5.70 -4.83
C MET A 1 -9.83 -6.91 -5.54
N GLN A 2 -9.02 -7.64 -6.29
CA GLN A 2 -9.41 -8.80 -7.07
C GLN A 2 -8.41 -9.93 -6.83
N LEU A 3 -8.91 -11.12 -6.48
CA LEU A 3 -8.12 -12.34 -6.42
C LEU A 3 -7.82 -12.82 -7.84
N GLN A 4 -6.54 -13.05 -8.14
CA GLN A 4 -6.09 -13.48 -9.46
C GLN A 4 -5.86 -14.99 -9.49
N ARG A 5 -5.24 -15.54 -8.44
CA ARG A 5 -4.93 -16.96 -8.31
C ARG A 5 -4.91 -17.32 -6.84
N LEU A 6 -5.28 -18.57 -6.54
CA LEU A 6 -5.28 -19.13 -5.20
C LEU A 6 -4.57 -20.47 -5.23
N GLU A 7 -3.64 -20.70 -4.31
CA GLU A 7 -2.75 -21.85 -4.33
C GLU A 7 -2.49 -22.39 -2.95
N LYS A 8 -2.44 -23.72 -2.83
CA LYS A 8 -1.96 -24.40 -1.62
C LYS A 8 -0.44 -24.34 -1.59
N ILE A 9 0.15 -23.82 -0.51
CA ILE A 9 1.62 -23.68 -0.33
C ILE A 9 2.16 -24.50 0.83
N GLY A 10 1.37 -25.45 1.33
CA GLY A 10 1.67 -26.35 2.43
C GLY A 10 0.39 -27.01 2.91
N ASP A 11 0.48 -27.91 3.89
CA ASP A 11 -0.69 -28.68 4.34
C ASP A 11 -1.79 -27.83 4.98
N SER A 12 -1.41 -26.75 5.63
CA SER A 12 -2.29 -25.82 6.34
C SER A 12 -2.29 -24.41 5.77
N SER A 13 -1.70 -24.17 4.59
CA SER A 13 -1.49 -22.81 4.08
C SER A 13 -1.96 -22.65 2.65
N VAL A 14 -2.64 -21.53 2.41
CA VAL A 14 -3.07 -21.11 1.07
C VAL A 14 -2.63 -19.67 0.84
N ILE A 15 -2.13 -19.37 -0.36
CA ILE A 15 -1.78 -18.01 -0.77
C ILE A 15 -2.65 -17.58 -1.95
N GLY A 16 -3.19 -16.37 -1.85
CA GLY A 16 -3.88 -15.70 -2.94
C GLY A 16 -3.00 -14.60 -3.52
N THR A 17 -2.80 -14.58 -4.83
CA THR A 17 -2.25 -13.41 -5.53
C THR A 17 -3.37 -12.45 -5.88
N THR A 18 -3.14 -11.16 -5.69
CA THR A 18 -4.20 -10.15 -5.73
C THR A 18 -3.75 -8.93 -6.50
N THR A 19 -4.71 -8.30 -7.18
CA THR A 19 -4.54 -6.98 -7.79
C THR A 19 -5.49 -6.01 -7.09
N THR A 20 -4.94 -4.93 -6.56
CA THR A 20 -5.72 -3.87 -5.91
C THR A 20 -5.60 -2.61 -6.74
N SER A 21 -6.74 -2.04 -7.11
CA SER A 21 -6.83 -0.86 -7.97
C SER A 21 -7.76 0.15 -7.30
N PHE A 22 -7.31 1.39 -7.13
CA PHE A 22 -8.13 2.46 -6.55
C PHE A 22 -7.72 3.85 -7.05
N PRO A 23 -8.64 4.83 -7.07
CA PRO A 23 -8.33 6.18 -7.49
C PRO A 23 -7.55 6.96 -6.43
N LEU A 24 -6.52 7.68 -6.89
CA LEU A 24 -5.73 8.62 -6.10
C LEU A 24 -6.41 9.99 -6.06
N THR A 25 -7.58 10.02 -5.41
CA THR A 25 -8.25 11.28 -5.06
C THR A 25 -7.42 12.10 -4.08
N ARG A 26 -7.66 13.41 -4.01
CA ARG A 26 -7.09 14.28 -2.96
C ARG A 26 -7.27 13.69 -1.56
N ARG A 27 -8.44 13.11 -1.25
CA ARG A 27 -8.74 12.52 0.06
C ARG A 27 -7.92 11.26 0.35
N SER A 28 -7.72 10.38 -0.63
CA SER A 28 -6.88 9.19 -0.43
C SER A 28 -5.40 9.57 -0.27
N LEU A 29 -4.91 10.56 -1.03
CA LEU A 29 -3.55 11.08 -0.88
C LEU A 29 -3.32 11.76 0.47
N MET A 30 -4.26 12.58 0.97
CA MET A 30 -4.15 13.20 2.30
C MET A 30 -4.11 12.15 3.43
N ASN A 31 -4.82 11.04 3.27
CA ASN A 31 -4.87 9.97 4.26
C ASN A 31 -3.62 9.07 4.23
N ALA A 32 -3.16 8.69 3.03
CA ALA A 32 -2.04 7.77 2.86
C ALA A 32 -0.68 8.46 2.97
N PHE A 33 -0.57 9.68 2.46
CA PHE A 33 0.67 10.45 2.33
C PHE A 33 0.48 11.88 2.86
N PRO A 34 0.16 12.07 4.15
CA PRO A 34 -0.13 13.38 4.73
C PRO A 34 1.04 14.37 4.61
N ASN A 35 2.27 13.87 4.53
CA ASN A 35 3.49 14.66 4.31
C ASN A 35 3.45 15.47 3.00
N LEU A 36 2.73 15.01 1.97
CA LEU A 36 2.56 15.75 0.72
C LEU A 36 1.72 17.02 0.88
N PHE A 37 0.99 17.17 1.99
CA PHE A 37 0.06 18.29 2.24
C PHE A 37 0.43 19.14 3.46
N TYR A 38 1.36 18.69 4.30
CA TYR A 38 1.72 19.36 5.56
C TYR A 38 2.69 20.54 5.38
N ASP A 39 3.47 20.55 4.31
CA ASP A 39 4.42 21.64 4.06
C ASP A 39 3.70 22.88 3.51
N SER A 40 3.88 24.03 4.17
CA SER A 40 3.35 25.32 3.72
C SER A 40 3.81 25.72 2.30
N THR A 41 4.89 25.12 1.78
CA THR A 41 5.33 25.29 0.39
C THR A 41 4.41 24.63 -0.63
N VAL A 42 3.49 23.74 -0.24
CA VAL A 42 2.46 23.18 -1.16
C VAL A 42 1.58 24.27 -1.78
N ARG A 43 1.54 25.47 -1.17
CA ARG A 43 0.86 26.65 -1.73
C ARG A 43 1.61 27.29 -2.90
N SER A 44 2.89 26.96 -3.09
CA SER A 44 3.64 27.30 -4.29
C SER A 44 3.45 26.22 -5.34
N MET A 45 2.99 26.63 -6.53
CA MET A 45 2.86 25.77 -7.71
C MET A 45 4.22 25.19 -8.18
N GLU A 46 5.33 25.70 -7.65
CA GLU A 46 6.68 25.23 -7.97
C GLU A 46 7.21 24.19 -6.98
N SER A 47 6.52 23.98 -5.86
CA SER A 47 6.97 23.04 -4.83
C SER A 47 6.99 21.60 -5.34
N ARG A 48 7.95 20.83 -4.84
CA ARG A 48 8.05 19.41 -5.17
C ARG A 48 6.77 18.65 -4.79
N SER A 49 6.19 18.96 -3.63
CA SER A 49 4.92 18.38 -3.19
C SER A 49 3.78 18.66 -4.16
N TYR A 50 3.65 19.90 -4.63
CA TYR A 50 2.63 20.24 -5.63
C TYR A 50 2.80 19.41 -6.91
N ARG A 51 4.02 19.33 -7.45
CA ARG A 51 4.30 18.54 -8.67
C ARG A 51 3.99 17.05 -8.49
N VAL A 52 4.37 16.46 -7.35
CA VAL A 52 4.07 15.05 -7.03
C VAL A 52 2.57 14.83 -6.87
N VAL A 53 1.88 15.70 -6.15
CA VAL A 53 0.42 15.62 -5.97
C VAL A 53 -0.32 15.73 -7.31
N GLN A 54 0.12 16.62 -8.22
CA GLN A 54 -0.47 16.73 -9.56
C GLN A 54 -0.26 15.47 -10.41
N LYS A 55 0.90 14.81 -10.32
CA LYS A 55 1.14 13.53 -11.01
C LYS A 55 0.24 12.41 -10.48
N LEU A 56 -0.04 12.40 -9.18
CA LEU A 56 -0.81 11.34 -8.54
C LEU A 56 -2.32 11.58 -8.60
N LEU A 57 -2.77 12.83 -8.56
CA LEU A 57 -4.19 13.18 -8.59
C LEU A 57 -4.89 12.57 -9.80
N ASP A 58 -6.07 12.01 -9.54
CA ASP A 58 -6.96 11.43 -10.55
C ASP A 58 -6.35 10.25 -11.35
N GLN A 59 -5.18 9.76 -10.93
CA GLN A 59 -4.62 8.50 -11.41
C GLN A 59 -5.25 7.30 -10.68
N HIS A 60 -5.11 6.13 -11.29
CA HIS A 60 -5.49 4.87 -10.68
C HIS A 60 -4.23 4.12 -10.24
N LEU A 61 -4.08 3.89 -8.92
CA LEU A 61 -2.97 3.10 -8.41
C LEU A 61 -3.32 1.61 -8.51
N VAL A 62 -2.62 0.89 -9.38
CA VAL A 62 -2.73 -0.57 -9.52
C VAL A 62 -1.55 -1.22 -8.82
N MET A 63 -1.82 -1.99 -7.76
CA MET A 63 -0.81 -2.69 -6.98
C MET A 63 -1.03 -4.19 -7.04
N HIS A 64 0.08 -4.93 -7.07
CA HIS A 64 0.09 -6.37 -6.98
C HIS A 64 0.49 -6.79 -5.57
N GLY A 65 -0.12 -7.86 -5.08
CA GLY A 65 0.15 -8.31 -3.73
C GLY A 65 -0.22 -9.77 -3.53
N SER A 66 0.00 -10.23 -2.32
CA SER A 66 -0.38 -11.56 -1.88
C SER A 66 -1.07 -11.52 -0.52
N VAL A 67 -1.95 -12.48 -0.28
CA VAL A 67 -2.54 -12.74 1.03
C VAL A 67 -2.39 -14.23 1.32
N ARG A 68 -1.65 -14.56 2.37
CA ARG A 68 -1.48 -15.92 2.87
C ARG A 68 -2.40 -16.13 4.06
N PHE A 69 -3.10 -17.25 4.04
CA PHE A 69 -3.94 -17.74 5.12
C PHE A 69 -3.32 -19.02 5.66
N ASP A 70 -3.08 -19.04 6.97
CA ASP A 70 -2.65 -20.24 7.69
C ASP A 70 -3.80 -20.77 8.54
N TRP A 71 -4.08 -22.05 8.37
CA TRP A 71 -5.11 -22.79 9.08
C TRP A 71 -4.58 -23.29 10.42
N ASP A 72 -5.37 -23.09 11.47
CA ASP A 72 -5.17 -23.66 12.78
C ASP A 72 -6.07 -24.89 12.95
N TYR A 73 -5.44 -26.07 13.05
CA TYR A 73 -6.15 -27.32 13.22
C TYR A 73 -6.80 -27.47 14.60
N CYS A 74 -6.24 -26.86 15.65
CA CYS A 74 -6.77 -26.95 17.00
C CYS A 74 -8.15 -26.29 17.10
N THR A 75 -8.35 -25.19 16.36
CA THR A 75 -9.60 -24.41 16.37
C THR A 75 -10.44 -24.59 15.10
N SER A 76 -9.92 -25.31 14.09
CA SER A 76 -10.54 -25.51 12.78
C SER A 76 -10.92 -24.20 12.08
N ARG A 77 -10.03 -23.20 12.15
CA ARG A 77 -10.22 -21.85 11.63
C ARG A 77 -8.93 -21.30 11.03
N ILE A 78 -9.01 -20.17 10.34
CA ILE A 78 -7.82 -19.42 9.94
C ILE A 78 -7.19 -18.82 11.20
N GLY A 79 -5.98 -19.25 11.53
CA GLY A 79 -5.23 -18.76 12.69
C GLY A 79 -4.40 -17.52 12.38
N ARG A 80 -3.92 -17.37 11.13
CA ARG A 80 -3.09 -16.22 10.72
C ARG A 80 -3.38 -15.76 9.30
N ILE A 81 -3.26 -14.46 9.10
CA ILE A 81 -3.36 -13.80 7.79
C ILE A 81 -2.13 -12.91 7.61
N TYR A 82 -1.36 -13.15 6.56
CA TYR A 82 -0.24 -12.31 6.15
C TYR A 82 -0.58 -11.66 4.83
N SER A 83 -0.40 -10.35 4.73
CA SER A 83 -0.67 -9.60 3.49
C SER A 83 0.52 -8.75 3.12
N GLU A 84 0.89 -8.82 1.86
CA GLU A 84 1.96 -8.04 1.25
C GLU A 84 1.42 -7.37 -0.01
N ILE A 85 1.86 -6.13 -0.25
CA ILE A 85 1.46 -5.35 -1.41
C ILE A 85 2.71 -4.60 -1.89
N ASP A 86 2.98 -4.69 -3.19
CA ASP A 86 4.01 -3.90 -3.84
C ASP A 86 3.44 -2.54 -4.28
N MET A 87 3.55 -1.56 -3.38
CA MET A 87 3.21 -0.17 -3.67
C MET A 87 4.37 0.59 -4.33
N MET A 88 5.60 0.09 -4.15
CA MET A 88 6.81 0.77 -4.62
C MET A 88 6.87 0.77 -6.14
N SER A 89 6.70 -0.40 -6.76
CA SER A 89 6.72 -0.52 -8.23
C SER A 89 5.60 0.30 -8.88
N SER A 90 4.39 0.27 -8.31
CA SER A 90 3.24 1.03 -8.80
C SER A 90 3.46 2.55 -8.74
N LEU A 91 4.05 3.05 -7.65
CA LEU A 91 4.36 4.48 -7.54
C LEU A 91 5.52 4.89 -8.46
N LEU A 92 6.50 4.00 -8.66
CA LEU A 92 7.59 4.24 -9.60
C LEU A 92 7.08 4.37 -11.04
N GLU A 93 6.12 3.52 -11.44
CA GLU A 93 5.46 3.60 -12.74
C GLU A 93 4.74 4.95 -12.93
N LEU A 94 4.00 5.43 -11.92
CA LEU A 94 3.27 6.70 -11.98
C LEU A 94 4.19 7.94 -11.94
N LEU A 95 5.26 7.90 -11.14
CA LEU A 95 6.11 9.07 -10.87
C LEU A 95 7.30 9.17 -11.83
N GLY A 96 7.74 8.04 -12.38
CA GLY A 96 8.82 7.91 -13.36
C GLY A 96 10.23 8.03 -12.77
N ASN A 97 10.39 8.17 -11.46
CA ASN A 97 11.70 8.27 -10.79
C ASN A 97 11.62 7.87 -9.31
N ILE A 98 12.72 7.33 -8.77
CA ILE A 98 12.77 6.81 -7.40
C ILE A 98 12.83 7.93 -6.35
N GLU A 99 13.35 9.10 -6.73
CA GLU A 99 13.48 10.24 -5.83
C GLU A 99 12.09 10.73 -5.39
N ASP A 100 11.13 10.82 -6.31
CA ASP A 100 9.76 11.23 -6.03
C ASP A 100 9.01 10.14 -5.25
N VAL A 101 9.27 8.86 -5.52
CA VAL A 101 8.73 7.75 -4.71
C VAL A 101 9.23 7.86 -3.27
N SER A 102 10.54 8.04 -3.08
CA SER A 102 11.15 8.25 -1.76
C SER A 102 10.55 9.46 -1.05
N PHE A 103 10.28 10.55 -1.79
CA PHE A 103 9.65 11.74 -1.27
C PHE A 103 8.21 11.49 -0.79
N VAL A 104 7.41 10.69 -1.51
CA VAL A 104 6.07 10.27 -1.08
C VAL A 104 6.12 9.53 0.25
N PHE A 105 7.10 8.64 0.45
CA PHE A 105 7.27 7.90 1.70
C PHE A 105 7.98 8.68 2.82
N LYS A 106 8.45 9.91 2.55
CA LYS A 106 9.15 10.73 3.55
C LYS A 106 8.19 11.11 4.69
N GLY A 107 8.33 10.45 5.83
CA GLY A 107 7.46 10.65 6.98
C GLY A 107 6.11 9.93 6.89
N ALA A 108 5.93 9.05 5.90
CA ALA A 108 4.81 8.12 5.88
C ALA A 108 4.93 7.19 7.09
N ARG A 109 4.06 7.38 8.08
CA ARG A 109 4.01 6.50 9.24
C ARG A 109 3.52 5.13 8.77
N ARG A 110 4.34 4.09 8.94
CA ARG A 110 3.78 2.75 9.13
C ARG A 110 2.79 2.87 10.28
N ARG A 111 1.50 2.68 10.01
CA ARG A 111 0.54 2.42 11.08
C ARG A 111 1.02 1.12 11.71
N ARG A 112 1.59 1.18 12.91
CA ARG A 112 1.81 -0.02 13.73
C ARG A 112 0.41 -0.59 13.96
N THR A 113 0.06 -1.64 13.23
CA THR A 113 -0.89 -2.62 13.74
C THR A 113 -0.21 -3.20 14.96
N ALA A 114 -0.84 -3.06 16.12
CA ALA A 114 -0.35 -3.54 17.40
C ALA A 114 0.24 -4.94 17.25
N ASP A 115 1.45 -5.15 17.77
CA ASP A 115 1.99 -6.48 18.03
C ASP A 115 0.95 -7.22 18.89
N PRO A 116 0.29 -8.28 18.40
CA PRO A 116 -0.35 -9.22 19.31
C PRO A 116 0.74 -10.20 19.67
N LEU A 117 1.42 -9.98 20.80
CA LEU A 117 2.08 -10.99 21.62
C LEU A 117 2.82 -10.28 22.77
N GLY A 118 2.04 -9.91 23.78
CA GLY A 118 2.50 -9.95 25.16
C GLY A 118 1.80 -11.14 25.81
N TRP A 119 2.57 -12.21 26.03
CA TRP A 119 2.18 -13.56 26.50
C TRP A 119 1.56 -14.47 25.43
#